data_AF-A0A534WM93-F1
#
_entry.id   AF-A0A534WM93-F1
#
_cell.length_a   1.000
_cell.length_b   1.000
_cell.length_c   1.000
_cell.angle_alpha   90.00
_cell.angle_beta   90.00
_cell.angle_gamma   90.00
#
_symmetry.space_group_name_H-M   'P 1'
#
loop_
_entity.id
_entity.type
_entity.pdbx_description
1 polymer ?
#
loop_
_entity_poly.entity_id
_entity_poly.type
_entity_poly.pdbx_seq_one_letter_code
_entity_poly.pdbx_strand_id
1 'polypeptide(L)'
;MIARALPLLVLAFACSSAPSRPLSEEERVYRAKCTSCHRAYEPWDRTDWPAVLDKMQADKKTHLSAEERAQILTFLEGTPAPASR
;
A
#
# COMPACT_ATOMS: atom_id res chain seq x y z
N MET A 1 -35.76 11.80 49.12
CA MET A 1 -35.41 10.71 48.19
C MET A 1 -34.50 11.31 47.12
N ILE A 2 -33.20 11.05 47.16
CA ILE A 2 -32.22 11.65 46.25
C ILE A 2 -31.94 10.64 45.15
N ALA A 3 -32.58 10.81 43.99
CA ALA A 3 -32.29 10.02 42.80
C ALA A 3 -30.93 10.49 42.23
N ARG A 4 -29.87 9.72 42.50
CA ARG A 4 -28.56 9.89 41.85
C ARG A 4 -28.69 9.43 40.40
N ALA A 5 -28.88 10.37 39.49
CA ALA A 5 -28.69 10.12 38.07
C ALA A 5 -27.19 9.84 37.84
N LEU A 6 -26.84 8.58 37.59
CA LEU A 6 -25.53 8.22 37.05
C LEU A 6 -25.41 8.89 35.68
N PRO A 7 -24.42 9.76 35.42
CA PRO A 7 -24.14 10.15 34.06
C PRO A 7 -23.54 8.94 33.35
N LEU A 8 -24.29 8.40 32.40
CA LEU A 8 -23.77 7.48 31.39
C LEU A 8 -22.67 8.24 30.64
N LEU A 9 -21.42 7.95 31.01
CA LEU A 9 -20.23 8.36 30.30
C LEU A 9 -20.27 7.70 28.92
N VAL A 10 -20.79 8.42 27.94
CA VAL A 10 -20.81 8.02 26.52
C VAL A 10 -19.36 7.92 26.07
N LEU A 11 -18.82 6.70 26.05
CA LEU A 11 -17.57 6.36 25.38
C LEU A 11 -17.81 6.46 23.87
N ALA A 12 -17.70 7.69 23.34
CA ALA A 12 -17.56 7.92 21.92
C ALA A 12 -16.22 7.30 21.48
N PHE A 13 -16.28 6.12 20.87
CA PHE A 13 -15.18 5.55 20.10
C PHE A 13 -14.83 6.55 18.98
N ALA A 14 -13.84 7.40 19.22
CA ALA A 14 -13.23 8.17 18.17
C ALA A 14 -12.52 7.18 17.24
N CYS A 15 -13.09 6.92 16.07
CA CYS A 15 -12.37 6.34 14.94
C CYS A 15 -11.23 7.31 14.62
N SER A 16 -10.07 7.11 15.26
CA SER A 16 -8.87 7.88 15.01
C SER A 16 -8.42 7.55 13.60
N SER A 17 -8.87 8.38 12.65
CA SER A 17 -8.43 8.35 11.26
C SER A 17 -7.03 8.92 11.23
N ALA A 18 -6.04 8.12 11.67
CA ALA A 18 -4.65 8.47 11.47
C ALA A 18 -4.49 8.78 9.98
N PRO A 19 -4.00 9.98 9.61
CA PRO A 19 -3.87 10.33 8.21
C PRO A 19 -2.92 9.31 7.56
N SER A 20 -3.41 8.58 6.57
CA SER A 20 -2.54 7.82 5.69
C SER A 20 -1.57 8.80 5.06
N ARG A 21 -0.26 8.49 5.11
CA ARG A 21 0.74 9.33 4.45
C ARG A 21 0.32 9.53 2.98
N PRO A 22 0.54 10.71 2.39
CA PRO A 22 0.36 10.87 0.95
C PRO A 22 1.26 9.86 0.23
N LEU A 23 0.69 9.18 -0.76
CA LEU A 23 1.46 8.26 -1.61
C LEU A 23 2.31 9.07 -2.58
N SER A 24 3.48 8.55 -2.97
CA SER A 24 4.20 9.09 -4.11
C SER A 24 3.47 8.75 -5.42
N GLU A 25 3.87 9.35 -6.54
CA GLU A 25 3.26 9.01 -7.84
C GLU A 25 3.60 7.57 -8.24
N GLU A 26 4.83 7.15 -8.00
CA GLU A 26 5.34 5.81 -8.27
C GLU A 26 4.56 4.76 -7.48
N GLU A 27 4.29 5.04 -6.20
CA GLU A 27 3.47 4.17 -5.37
C GLU A 27 2.01 4.13 -5.82
N ARG A 28 1.44 5.25 -6.28
CA ARG A 28 0.08 5.26 -6.84
C ARG A 28 -0.01 4.36 -8.07
N VAL A 29 0.92 4.50 -8.99
CA VAL A 29 0.98 3.68 -10.22
C VAL A 29 1.16 2.21 -9.87
N TYR A 30 2.07 1.89 -8.95
CA TYR A 30 2.25 0.52 -8.44
C TYR A 30 0.96 -0.06 -7.87
N ARG A 31 0.32 0.64 -6.93
CA ARG A 31 -0.90 0.16 -6.28
C ARG A 31 -2.04 0.02 -7.29
N ALA A 32 -2.18 0.94 -8.25
CA ALA A 32 -3.21 0.86 -9.28
C ALA A 32 -3.01 -0.35 -10.23
N LYS A 33 -1.78 -0.61 -10.67
CA LYS A 33 -1.49 -1.69 -11.62
C LYS A 33 -1.42 -3.06 -10.96
N CYS A 34 -0.71 -3.17 -9.84
CA CYS A 34 -0.32 -4.46 -9.26
C CYS A 34 -1.32 -5.04 -8.25
N THR A 35 -2.41 -4.33 -7.92
CA THR A 35 -3.52 -4.87 -7.11
C THR A 35 -4.71 -5.37 -7.95
N SER A 36 -4.65 -5.20 -9.27
CA SER A 36 -5.78 -5.49 -10.17
C SER A 36 -6.11 -6.97 -10.32
N CYS A 37 -5.15 -7.87 -10.09
CA CYS A 37 -5.33 -9.33 -10.26
C CYS A 37 -5.10 -10.14 -8.98
N HIS A 38 -4.26 -9.67 -8.08
CA HIS A 38 -3.95 -10.32 -6.81
C HIS A 38 -3.53 -9.26 -5.79
N ARG A 39 -3.34 -9.67 -4.53
CA ARG A 39 -2.72 -8.80 -3.52
C ARG A 39 -1.32 -8.40 -4.01
N ALA A 40 -1.04 -7.09 -4.04
CA ALA A 40 0.29 -6.61 -4.37
C ALA A 40 1.30 -7.05 -3.30
N TYR A 41 2.49 -7.43 -3.76
CA TYR A 41 3.62 -7.72 -2.88
C TYR A 41 4.16 -6.42 -2.25
N GLU A 42 4.86 -6.54 -1.13
CA GLU A 42 5.58 -5.39 -0.58
C GLU A 42 6.96 -5.27 -1.23
N PRO A 43 7.50 -4.04 -1.39
CA PRO A 43 8.80 -3.82 -2.03
C PRO A 43 9.94 -4.67 -1.47
N TRP A 44 9.95 -4.90 -0.15
CA TRP A 44 10.98 -5.68 0.53
C TRP A 44 10.78 -7.19 0.46
N ASP A 45 9.70 -7.69 -0.15
CA ASP A 45 9.49 -9.13 -0.31
C ASP A 45 10.53 -9.75 -1.26
N ARG A 46 11.16 -8.93 -2.11
CA ARG A 46 12.07 -9.38 -3.17
C ARG A 46 13.12 -8.32 -3.52
N THR A 47 14.19 -8.76 -4.18
CA THR A 47 15.23 -7.89 -4.75
C THR A 47 15.33 -8.00 -6.28
N ASP A 48 14.62 -8.94 -6.90
CA ASP A 48 14.69 -9.27 -8.33
C ASP A 48 13.54 -8.65 -9.15
N TRP A 49 13.02 -7.50 -8.71
CA TRP A 49 11.84 -6.87 -9.30
C TRP A 49 11.88 -6.65 -10.82
N PRO A 50 12.99 -6.24 -11.45
CA PRO A 50 13.07 -6.14 -12.91
C PRO A 50 12.71 -7.44 -13.61
N ALA A 51 13.27 -8.56 -13.16
CA ALA A 51 13.03 -9.88 -13.74
C ALA A 51 11.58 -10.35 -13.53
N VAL A 52 10.97 -10.00 -12.40
CA VAL A 52 9.55 -10.29 -12.13
C VAL A 52 8.64 -9.56 -13.10
N LEU A 53 8.87 -8.26 -13.31
CA LEU A 53 8.06 -7.47 -14.25
C LEU A 53 8.23 -7.96 -15.68
N ASP A 54 9.47 -8.29 -16.09
CA ASP A 54 9.77 -8.83 -17.41
C ASP A 54 9.04 -10.17 -17.63
N LYS A 55 9.06 -11.06 -16.63
CA LYS A 55 8.30 -12.32 -16.66
C LYS A 55 6.80 -12.07 -16.77
N MET A 56 6.24 -11.16 -15.97
CA MET A 56 4.80 -10.85 -16.01
C MET A 56 4.37 -10.28 -17.36
N GLN A 57 5.19 -9.42 -18.00
CA GLN A 57 4.91 -8.91 -19.34
C GLN A 57 5.03 -10.01 -20.41
N ALA A 58 6.07 -10.84 -20.36
CA ALA A 58 6.26 -11.96 -21.29
C ALA A 58 5.11 -12.98 -21.21
N ASP A 59 4.65 -13.28 -20.00
CA ASP A 59 3.52 -14.19 -19.73
C ASP A 59 2.14 -13.52 -19.95
N LYS A 60 2.13 -12.26 -20.45
CA LYS A 60 0.93 -11.43 -20.68
C LYS A 60 0.03 -11.30 -19.45
N LYS A 61 0.63 -11.32 -18.26
CA LYS A 61 -0.05 -11.14 -16.96
C LYS A 61 -0.16 -9.68 -16.56
N THR A 62 0.55 -8.79 -17.25
CA THR A 62 0.44 -7.34 -17.07
C THR A 62 0.66 -6.62 -18.39
N HIS A 63 0.07 -5.43 -18.52
CA HIS A 63 0.31 -4.51 -19.62
C HIS A 63 0.75 -3.17 -19.02
N LEU A 64 2.04 -2.90 -19.11
CA LEU A 64 2.67 -1.69 -18.62
C LEU A 64 3.31 -0.95 -19.79
N SER A 65 3.16 0.38 -19.83
CA SER A 65 4.02 1.20 -20.68
C SER A 65 5.46 1.22 -20.14
N ALA A 66 6.40 1.77 -20.93
CA ALA A 66 7.78 1.93 -20.49
C ALA A 66 7.87 2.85 -19.26
N GLU A 67 7.08 3.92 -19.25
CA GLU A 67 7.00 4.90 -18.16
C GLU A 67 6.42 4.28 -16.90
N GLU A 68 5.30 3.54 -17.02
CA GLU A 68 4.67 2.84 -15.89
C GLU A 68 5.62 1.82 -15.27
N ARG A 69 6.34 1.05 -16.11
CA ARG A 69 7.35 0.10 -15.64
C ARG A 69 8.47 0.81 -14.87
N ALA A 70 8.96 1.94 -15.36
CA ALA A 70 10.03 2.70 -14.71
C ALA A 70 9.58 3.29 -13.36
N GLN A 71 8.35 3.83 -13.29
CA GLN A 71 7.77 4.31 -12.04
C GLN A 71 7.63 3.18 -11.01
N ILE A 72 7.10 2.03 -11.43
CA ILE A 72 6.94 0.87 -10.55
C ILE A 72 8.29 0.40 -10.01
N LEU A 73 9.32 0.31 -10.84
CA LEU A 73 10.66 -0.08 -10.39
C LEU A 73 11.26 0.94 -9.41
N THR A 74 11.07 2.23 -9.67
CA THR A 74 11.49 3.29 -8.73
C THR A 74 10.89 3.07 -7.33
N PHE A 75 9.61 2.71 -7.25
CA PHE A 75 8.97 2.42 -5.97
C PHE A 75 9.48 1.11 -5.34
N LEU A 76 9.52 0.03 -6.11
CA LEU A 76 9.86 -1.31 -5.61
C LEU A 76 11.32 -1.43 -5.15
N GLU A 77 12.26 -0.76 -5.84
CA GLU A 77 13.68 -0.80 -5.51
C GLU A 77 14.08 0.29 -4.52
N GLY A 78 13.36 1.41 -4.50
CA GLY A 78 13.63 2.55 -3.61
C GLY A 78 13.01 2.45 -2.22
N THR A 79 12.11 1.49 -1.99
CA THR A 79 11.40 1.35 -0.70
C THR A 79 12.06 0.26 0.16
N PRO A 80 12.77 0.64 1.24
CA PRO A 80 13.38 -0.34 2.14
C PRO A 80 12.31 -1.04 2.99
N ALA A 81 12.69 -2.20 3.54
CA ALA A 81 11.88 -2.86 4.56
C ALA A 81 11.58 -1.91 5.73
N PRO A 82 10.37 -1.95 6.31
CA PRO A 82 10.09 -1.17 7.51
C PRO A 82 11.03 -1.63 8.61
N ALA A 83 11.56 -0.67 9.39
CA ALA A 83 12.27 -1.01 10.62
C ALA A 83 11.30 -1.82 11.50
N SER A 84 11.72 -3.03 11.88
CA SER A 84 10.99 -3.87 12.83
C SER A 84 10.70 -3.05 14.09
N ARG A 85 9.43 -2.79 14.34
CA ARG A 85 8.95 -2.17 15.59
C ARG A 85 8.92 -3.20 16.70
#